data_AF-A0A941FFF3-F1
#
_entry.id   AF-A0A941FFF3-F1
#
_cell.length_a   1.000
_cell.length_b   1.000
_cell.length_c   1.000
_cell.angle_alpha   90.00
_cell.angle_beta   90.00
_cell.angle_gamma   90.00
#
_symmetry.space_group_name_H-M   'P 1'
#
loop_
_entity.id
_entity.type
_entity.pdbx_description
1 polymer ?
#
loop_
_entity_poly.entity_id
_entity_poly.type
_entity_poly.pdbx_seq_one_letter_code
_entity_poly.pdbx_strand_id
1 'polypeptide(L)' 'MRKGVEERRKELIYKLMVHTVNKTVEQLMKLTLKELETEYKKVQNDCHPIVMRVPYIDPYKTAVG' A
#
# COMPACT_ATOMS: atom_id res chain seq x y z
N MET A 1 17.44 -9.80 -6.02
CA MET A 1 16.36 -9.53 -5.03
C MET A 1 15.86 -8.06 -5.04
N ARG A 2 15.71 -7.39 -6.20
CA ARG A 2 15.22 -5.99 -6.26
C ARG A 2 13.89 -5.80 -7.00
N LYS A 3 13.47 -6.78 -7.84
CA LYS A 3 12.23 -6.69 -8.61
C LYS A 3 10.96 -6.63 -7.75
N GLY A 4 10.83 -7.49 -6.75
CA GLY A 4 9.61 -7.54 -5.92
C GLY A 4 9.36 -6.25 -5.13
N VAL A 5 10.43 -5.55 -4.72
CA VAL A 5 10.32 -4.26 -4.01
C VAL A 5 9.81 -3.17 -4.95
N GLU A 6 10.32 -3.11 -6.18
CA GLU A 6 9.89 -2.13 -7.17
C GLU A 6 8.46 -2.39 -7.67
N GLU A 7 8.11 -3.67 -7.89
CA GLU A 7 6.75 -4.08 -8.26
C GLU A 7 5.75 -3.71 -7.16
N ARG A 8 6.09 -4.01 -5.90
CA ARG A 8 5.26 -3.64 -4.76
C ARG A 8 5.09 -2.13 -4.62
N ARG A 9 6.16 -1.37 -4.86
CA ARG A 9 6.12 0.10 -4.81
C ARG A 9 5.17 0.66 -5.88
N LYS A 10 5.23 0.14 -7.11
CA LYS A 10 4.34 0.54 -8.21
C LYS A 10 2.88 0.22 -7.89
N GLU A 11 2.61 -0.97 -7.36
CA GLU A 11 1.27 -1.40 -6.95
C GLU A 11 0.66 -0.45 -5.91
N LEU A 12 1.43 -0.09 -4.87
CA LEU A 12 0.97 0.82 -3.82
C LEU A 12 0.72 2.23 -4.35
N ILE A 13 1.58 2.76 -5.23
CA ILE A 13 1.37 4.06 -5.86
C ILE A 13 0.05 4.05 -6.65
N TYR A 14 -0.19 3.02 -7.47
CA TYR A 14 -1.43 2.93 -8.25
C TYR A 14 -2.68 2.90 -7.36
N LYS A 15 -2.68 2.09 -6.31
CA LYS A 15 -3.81 2.02 -5.36
C LYS A 15 -4.02 3.36 -4.65
N LEU A 16 -2.94 4.00 -4.20
CA LEU A 16 -3.02 5.30 -3.56
C LEU A 16 -3.53 6.38 -4.53
N MET A 17 -3.09 6.40 -5.79
CA MET A 17 -3.61 7.34 -6.79
C MET A 17 -5.13 7.28 -6.95
N VAL A 18 -5.73 6.10 -6.83
CA VAL A 18 -7.19 5.92 -6.95
C VAL A 18 -7.93 6.41 -5.70
N HIS A 19 -7.30 6.33 -4.52
CA HIS A 19 -8.00 6.54 -3.25
C HIS A 19 -7.58 7.81 -2.49
N THR A 20 -6.39 8.37 -2.73
CA THR A 20 -5.90 9.57 -2.05
C THR A 20 -6.17 10.81 -2.88
N VAL A 21 -7.05 11.68 -2.37
CA VAL A 21 -7.35 12.98 -2.99
C VAL A 21 -6.31 14.05 -2.59
N ASN A 22 -5.53 13.80 -1.53
CA ASN A 22 -4.65 14.79 -0.89
C ASN A 22 -3.20 14.78 -1.40
N LYS A 23 -2.82 13.83 -2.27
CA LYS A 23 -1.43 13.69 -2.76
C LYS A 23 -1.40 13.47 -4.27
N THR A 24 -0.50 14.17 -4.96
CA THR A 24 -0.26 13.97 -6.39
C THR A 24 0.61 12.75 -6.64
N VAL A 25 0.61 12.24 -7.88
CA VAL A 25 1.46 11.12 -8.30
C VAL A 25 2.94 11.39 -8.03
N GLU A 26 3.41 12.60 -8.32
CA GLU A 26 4.80 13.01 -8.04
C GLU A 26 5.14 12.92 -6.55
N GLN A 27 4.21 13.30 -5.67
CA GLN A 27 4.41 13.19 -4.22
C GLN A 27 4.47 11.71 -3.80
N LEU A 28 3.62 10.86 -4.37
CA LEU A 28 3.65 9.41 -4.11
C LEU A 28 4.95 8.75 -4.61
N MET A 29 5.49 9.18 -5.75
CA MET A 29 6.76 8.65 -6.28
C MET A 29 7.97 9.01 -5.41
N LYS A 30 7.90 10.10 -4.63
CA LYS A 30 8.95 10.51 -3.68
C LYS A 30 8.94 9.68 -2.39
N LEU A 31 7.83 9.01 -2.07
CA LEU A 31 7.71 8.19 -0.86
C LEU A 31 8.47 6.88 -0.97
N THR A 32 9.09 6.47 0.12
CA THR A 32 9.68 5.14 0.31
C THR A 32 8.59 4.06 0.37
N LEU A 33 8.97 2.79 0.22
CA LEU A 33 8.03 1.67 0.30
C LEU A 33 7.23 1.68 1.62
N LYS A 34 7.92 1.89 2.75
CA LYS A 34 7.30 1.89 4.09
C LYS A 34 6.30 3.04 4.25
N GLU A 35 6.59 4.21 3.67
CA GLU A 35 5.67 5.35 3.69
C GLU A 35 4.43 5.07 2.84
N LEU A 36 4.60 4.47 1.65
CA LEU A 36 3.50 4.05 0.80
C LEU A 36 2.60 3.02 1.50
N GLU A 37 3.17 2.04 2.21
CA GLU A 37 2.41 1.07 3.00
C GLU A 37 1.63 1.73 4.14
N THR A 38 2.24 2.72 4.80
CA THR A 38 1.61 3.49 5.89
C THR A 38 0.43 4.29 5.38
N GLU A 39 0.60 4.99 4.26
CA GLU A 39 -0.49 5.74 3.61
C GLU A 39 -1.60 4.83 3.13
N TYR A 40 -1.26 3.68 2.56
CA TYR A 40 -2.25 2.71 2.12
C TYR A 40 -3.04 2.19 3.32
N LYS A 41 -2.38 1.87 4.44
CA LYS A 41 -3.07 1.46 5.67
C LYS A 41 -4.02 2.54 6.22
N LYS A 42 -3.68 3.83 6.10
CA LYS A 42 -4.59 4.93 6.46
C LYS A 42 -5.84 4.91 5.58
N VAL A 43 -5.67 4.79 4.27
CA VAL A 43 -6.79 4.64 3.32
C VAL A 43 -7.67 3.44 3.69
N GLN A 44 -7.06 2.30 4.06
CA GLN A 44 -7.80 1.11 4.49
C GLN A 44 -8.56 1.30 5.80
N ASN A 45 -8.06 2.14 6.72
CA ASN A 45 -8.71 2.43 7.99
C ASN A 45 -9.81 3.50 7.87
N ASP A 46 -9.60 4.49 6.99
CA ASP A 46 -10.57 5.56 6.73
C ASP A 46 -11.78 5.04 5.92
N CYS A 47 -11.57 3.99 5.10
CA CYS A 47 -12.63 3.25 4.45
C CYS A 47 -13.18 2.18 5.41
N HIS A 48 -14.43 2.32 5.87
CA HIS A 48 -15.02 1.41 6.86
C HIS A 48 -14.80 -0.09 6.53
N PRO A 49 -14.47 -0.93 7.52
CA PRO A 49 -13.91 -2.27 7.35
C PRO A 49 -14.85 -3.32 6.74
N ILE A 50 -16.04 -2.95 6.26
CA ILE A 50 -16.97 -3.85 5.59
C ILE A 50 -16.55 -4.09 4.12
N VAL A 51 -15.85 -3.14 3.48
CA VAL A 51 -15.55 -3.21 2.04
C VAL A 51 -14.12 -3.70 1.73
N MET A 52 -13.20 -3.70 2.71
CA MET A 52 -11.81 -4.16 2.54
C MET A 52 -11.46 -5.44 3.35
N ARG A 53 -12.45 -6.29 3.67
CA ARG A 53 -12.19 -7.65 4.18
C ARG A 53 -11.67 -8.62 3.10
N VAL A 54 -10.74 -8.18 2.28
CA VAL A 54 -9.77 -9.12 1.71
C VAL A 54 -8.52 -8.90 2.55
N PRO A 55 -8.20 -9.78 3.51
CA PRO A 55 -6.97 -9.63 4.27
C PRO A 55 -5.83 -9.56 3.24
N TYR A 56 -5.07 -8.47 3.27
CA TYR A 56 -3.79 -8.43 2.59
C TYR A 56 -2.92 -9.49 3.28
N ILE A 57 -2.92 -10.70 2.73
CA ILE A 57 -2.03 -11.79 3.12
C ILE A 57 -0.66 -11.35 2.62
N ASP A 58 0.18 -10.91 3.54
CA ASP A 58 1.60 -10.68 3.26
C ASP A 58 2.21 -12.03 2.85
N PRO A 59 2.60 -12.22 1.58
CA PRO A 59 3.13 -13.50 1.10
C PRO A 59 4.50 -13.85 1.72
N TYR A 60 5.08 -12.95 2.51
CA TYR A 60 6.34 -13.14 3.22
C TYR A 60 6.17 -13.28 4.74
N LYS A 61 4.94 -13.17 5.26
CA LYS A 61 4.65 -13.45 6.67
C LYS A 61 4.51 -14.95 6.87
N THR A 62 5.65 -15.65 6.87
CA THR A 62 5.73 -17.01 7.41
C THR A 62 5.24 -16.96 8.85
N ALA A 63 4.10 -17.60 9.12
CA ALA A 63 3.66 -17.86 10.48
C ALA A 63 4.74 -18.73 11.14
N VAL A 64 5.41 -18.17 12.14
CA VAL A 64 6.27 -18.90 13.07
C VAL A 64 5.47 -19.02 14.36
N GLY A 65 5.09 -20.26 14.71
CA GLY A 65 4.54 -20.64 16.02
C GLY A 65 3.03 -20.71 16.08
#